data_AF-A0A957M541-F1
#
_entry.id   AF-A0A957M541-F1
#
_cell.length_a   1.000
_cell.length_b   1.000
_cell.length_c   1.000
_cell.angle_alpha   90.00
_cell.angle_beta   90.00
_cell.angle_gamma   90.00
#
_symmetry.space_group_name_H-M   'P 1'
#
loop_
_entity.id
_entity.type
_entity.pdbx_description
1 polymer ?
#
loop_
_entity_poly.entity_id
_entity_poly.type
_entity_poly.pdbx_seq_one_letter_code
_entity_poly.pdbx_strand_id
1 'polypeptide(L)' 'WLAERDRSTAWLTGLEAPDWDAAELAPWGDPFPAGNLLAAWVAHDLLHMRQLVELHWAWTTAQLAPRTVQYAGDW' A
#
# COMPACT_ATOMS: atom_id res chain seq x y z
N TRP A 1 -4.12 -9.44 -10.62
CA TRP A 1 -3.42 -8.61 -9.63
C TRP A 1 -2.00 -8.28 -10.08
N LEU A 2 -1.06 -9.23 -10.16
CA LEU A 2 0.31 -8.93 -10.64
C LEU A 2 0.35 -8.43 -12.09
N ALA A 3 -0.33 -9.11 -13.02
CA ALA A 3 -0.43 -8.65 -14.40
C ALA A 3 -1.03 -7.23 -14.54
N GLU A 4 -1.92 -6.84 -13.61
CA GLU A 4 -2.48 -5.50 -13.60
C GLU A 4 -1.47 -4.47 -13.08
N ARG A 5 -0.72 -4.82 -12.02
CA ARG A 5 0.38 -3.99 -11.54
C ARG A 5 1.40 -3.73 -12.64
N ASP A 6 1.80 -4.78 -13.37
CA ASP A 6 2.76 -4.66 -14.48
C ASP A 6 2.23 -3.77 -15.59
N ARG A 7 0.95 -3.91 -15.94
CA ARG A 7 0.30 -3.05 -16.95
C ARG A 7 0.29 -1.58 -16.52
N SER A 8 -0.03 -1.31 -15.26
CA SER A 8 -0.08 0.07 -14.74
C SER A 8 1.30 0.70 -14.63
N THR A 9 2.33 -0.04 -14.20
CA THR A 9 3.70 0.49 -14.14
C THR A 9 4.31 0.68 -15.52
N ALA A 10 4.01 -0.20 -16.48
CA ALA A 10 4.40 -0.02 -17.88
C ALA A 10 3.73 1.23 -18.49
N TRP A 11 2.43 1.43 -18.23
CA TRP A 11 1.72 2.65 -18.65
C TRP A 11 2.36 3.91 -18.06
N LEU A 12 2.61 3.94 -16.74
CA LEU A 12 3.26 5.09 -16.07
C LEU A 12 4.63 5.40 -16.66
N THR A 13 5.43 4.37 -16.93
CA THR A 13 6.78 4.51 -17.49
C THR A 13 6.75 4.99 -18.95
N GLY A 14 5.64 4.77 -19.66
CA GLY A 14 5.44 5.21 -21.03
C GLY A 14 4.94 6.66 -21.19
N LEU A 15 4.67 7.39 -20.10
CA LEU A 15 4.23 8.78 -20.17
C LEU A 15 5.38 9.70 -20.58
N GLU A 16 5.15 10.53 -21.60
CA GLU A 16 6.11 11.56 -22.03
C GLU A 16 5.81 12.88 -21.32
N ALA A 17 6.78 13.36 -20.53
CA ALA A 17 6.70 14.63 -19.78
C ALA A 17 5.38 14.85 -19.00
N PRO A 18 4.95 13.90 -18.15
CA PRO A 18 3.76 14.08 -17.33
C PRO A 18 3.90 15.27 -16.37
N ASP A 19 2.83 16.06 -16.24
CA ASP A 19 2.71 17.10 -15.23
C ASP A 19 2.19 16.50 -13.92
N TRP A 20 3.06 16.39 -12.93
CA TRP A 20 2.72 15.82 -11.62
C TRP A 20 2.02 16.81 -10.70
N ASP A 21 2.07 18.10 -11.02
CA ASP A 21 1.38 19.17 -10.29
C ASP A 21 -0.05 19.38 -10.82
N ALA A 22 -0.40 18.78 -11.96
CA ALA A 22 -1.77 18.72 -12.46
C ALA A 22 -2.70 18.14 -11.37
N ALA A 23 -3.73 18.90 -11.02
CA ALA A 23 -4.58 18.62 -9.87
C ALA A 23 -6.06 18.65 -10.24
N GLU A 24 -6.80 17.75 -9.62
CA GLU A 24 -8.27 17.73 -9.63
C GLU A 24 -8.80 18.02 -8.23
N LEU A 25 -10.04 18.48 -8.11
CA LEU A 25 -10.69 18.62 -6.81
C LEU A 25 -11.01 17.24 -6.24
N ALA A 26 -10.39 16.91 -5.11
CA ALA A 26 -10.73 15.68 -4.41
C ALA A 26 -12.11 15.76 -3.74
N PRO A 27 -12.74 14.61 -3.42
CA PRO A 27 -14.05 14.58 -2.76
C PRO A 27 -14.11 15.31 -1.41
N TRP A 28 -12.96 15.57 -0.78
CA TRP A 28 -12.86 16.33 0.48
C TRP A 28 -12.67 17.84 0.30
N GLY A 29 -12.64 18.34 -0.94
CA GLY A 29 -12.70 19.77 -1.25
C GLY A 29 -11.37 20.46 -1.55
N ASP A 30 -10.24 19.76 -1.47
CA ASP A 30 -8.92 20.32 -1.76
C ASP A 30 -8.38 19.88 -3.13
N PRO A 31 -7.59 20.72 -3.83
CA PRO A 31 -6.83 20.29 -4.99
C PRO A 31 -5.91 19.12 -4.65
N PHE A 32 -5.94 18.07 -5.45
CA PHE A 32 -5.14 16.88 -5.25
C PHE A 32 -4.26 16.62 -6.49
N PRO A 33 -2.96 16.94 -6.41
CA PRO A 33 -2.01 16.71 -7.49
C PRO A 33 -1.85 15.23 -7.84
N ALA A 34 -1.62 14.93 -9.11
CA ALA A 34 -1.34 13.58 -9.60
C ALA A 34 -0.14 12.94 -8.88
N GLY A 35 0.90 13.72 -8.55
CA GLY A 35 2.04 13.25 -7.77
C GLY A 35 1.67 12.72 -6.38
N ASN A 36 0.72 13.38 -5.71
CA ASN A 36 0.22 12.92 -4.41
C ASN A 36 -0.56 11.61 -4.52
N LEU A 37 -1.33 11.43 -5.60
CA LEU A 37 -2.01 10.16 -5.87
C LEU A 37 -1.02 9.00 -5.99
N LEU A 38 0.07 9.19 -6.74
CA LEU A 38 1.08 8.16 -6.96
C LEU A 38 1.87 7.84 -5.68
N ALA A 39 2.24 8.86 -4.91
CA ALA A 39 2.87 8.67 -3.61
C ALA A 39 1.94 7.91 -2.64
N ALA A 40 0.67 8.29 -2.59
CA ALA A 40 -0.34 7.62 -1.79
C ALA A 40 -0.56 6.17 -2.23
N TRP A 41 -0.48 5.87 -3.53
CA TRP A 41 -0.64 4.50 -4.04
C TRP A 41 0.43 3.54 -3.47
N VAL A 42 1.70 3.96 -3.46
CA VAL A 42 2.77 3.15 -2.85
C VAL A 42 2.59 3.00 -1.34
N ALA A 43 2.26 4.09 -0.65
CA ALA A 43 2.01 4.04 0.79
C ALA A 43 0.82 3.14 1.15
N HIS A 44 -0.22 3.12 0.31
CA HIS A 44 -1.41 2.31 0.48
C HIS A 44 -1.11 0.80 0.37
N ASP A 45 -0.23 0.40 -0.55
CA ASP A 45 0.24 -0.99 -0.63
C ASP A 45 0.94 -1.43 0.67
N LEU A 46 1.80 -0.56 1.23
CA LEU A 46 2.48 -0.83 2.50
C LEU A 46 1.48 -0.97 3.65
N LEU A 47 0.45 -0.11 3.70
CA LEU A 47 -0.58 -0.15 4.72
C LEU A 47 -1.37 -1.46 4.67
N HIS A 48 -1.71 -1.94 3.48
CA HIS A 48 -2.40 -3.23 3.34
C HIS A 48 -1.49 -4.43 3.66
N MET A 49 -0.22 -4.40 3.27
CA MET A 49 0.72 -5.45 3.68
C MET A 49 0.85 -5.50 5.20
N ARG A 50 0.95 -4.35 5.86
CA ARG A 50 0.96 -4.27 7.33
C ARG A 50 -0.29 -4.90 7.95
N GLN A 51 -1.48 -4.55 7.47
CA GLN A 51 -2.75 -5.11 7.98
C GLN A 51 -2.82 -6.64 7.85
N LEU A 52 -2.37 -7.17 6.71
CA LEU A 52 -2.36 -8.62 6.47
C LEU A 52 -1.37 -9.34 7.38
N VAL A 53 -0.18 -8.78 7.59
CA VAL A 53 0.82 -9.36 8.50
C VAL A 53 0.35 -9.29 9.95
N GLU A 54 -0.25 -8.17 10.38
CA GLU A 54 -0.87 -8.03 11.71
C GLU A 54 -1.91 -9.13 11.96
N LEU A 55 -2.83 -9.34 11.01
CA LEU A 55 -3.86 -10.37 11.11
C LEU A 55 -3.25 -11.77 11.15
N HIS A 56 -2.26 -12.04 10.29
CA HIS A 56 -1.62 -13.35 10.22
C HIS A 56 -0.80 -13.65 11.49
N TRP A 57 -0.13 -12.64 12.05
CA TRP A 57 0.56 -12.73 13.34
C TRP A 57 -0.41 -13.10 14.46
N ALA A 58 -1.51 -12.36 14.60
CA ALA A 58 -2.53 -12.61 15.61
C ALA A 58 -3.14 -14.03 15.48
N TRP A 59 -3.46 -14.45 14.26
CA TRP A 59 -3.97 -15.80 14.00
C TRP A 59 -2.95 -16.88 14.34
N THR A 60 -1.71 -16.74 13.88
CA THR A 60 -0.65 -17.73 14.08
C THR A 60 -0.32 -17.90 15.56
N THR A 61 -0.19 -16.80 16.29
CA THR A 61 0.09 -16.82 17.74
C THR A 61 -1.03 -17.49 18.53
N ALA A 62 -2.29 -17.22 18.18
CA ALA A 62 -3.43 -17.92 18.77
C ALA A 62 -3.38 -19.44 18.51
N GLN A 63 -3.04 -19.86 17.29
CA GLN A 63 -2.94 -21.27 16.91
C GLN A 63 -1.78 -22.02 17.60
N LEU A 64 -0.76 -21.30 18.07
CA LEU A 64 0.39 -21.91 18.75
C LEU A 64 0.15 -22.18 20.24
N ALA A 65 -0.97 -21.73 20.81
CA ALA A 65 -1.30 -21.97 22.20
C ALA A 65 -1.23 -23.48 22.57
N PRO A 66 -0.70 -23.84 23.76
CA PRO A 66 -0.25 -22.97 24.84
C PRO A 66 1.23 -22.53 24.73
N ARG A 67 1.87 -22.65 23.56
CA ARG A 67 3.28 -22.28 23.38
C ARG A 67 3.42 -20.77 23.24
N THR A 68 4.54 -20.23 23.73
CA THR A 68 4.90 -18.82 23.59
C THR A 68 5.82 -18.59 22.41
N VAL A 69 5.68 -17.44 21.74
CA VAL A 69 6.56 -16.98 20.64
C VAL A 69 7.49 -15.84 21.07
N GLN A 70 7.68 -15.63 22.38
CA GLN A 70 8.43 -14.48 22.92
C GLN A 70 9.80 -14.22 22.25
N TYR A 71 10.52 -15.28 21.84
CA TYR A 71 11.81 -15.12 21.15
C TYR A 71 11.70 -14.40 19.79
N ALA A 72 10.55 -14.47 19.12
CA ALA A 72 10.28 -13.75 17.87
C ALA A 72 10.10 -12.23 18.08
N GLY A 73 10.00 -11.76 19.32
CA GLY A 73 9.76 -10.36 19.67
C GLY A 73 8.27 -10.01 19.69
N ASP A 74 8.00 -8.76 20.05
CA ASP A 74 6.67 -8.17 20.04
C ASP A 74 6.38 -7.57 18.64
N TRP A 75 5.09 -7.48 18.30
CA TRP A 75 4.59 -6.89 17.07
C TRP A 75 3.78 -5.62 17.37
#